data_AF-A0A4Q2YN25-F1
#
_entry.id   AF-A0A4Q2YN25-F1
#
_cell.length_a   1.000
_cell.length_b   1.000
_cell.length_c   1.000
_cell.angle_alpha   90.00
_cell.angle_beta   90.00
_cell.angle_gamma   90.00
#
_symmetry.space_group_name_H-M   'P 1'
#
loop_
_entity.id
_entity.type
_entity.pdbx_description
1 polymer ?
#
loop_
_entity_poly.entity_id
_entity_poly.type
_entity_poly.pdbx_seq_one_letter_code
_entity_poly.pdbx_strand_id
1 'polypeptide(L)'
;MITTSRRQLLGATGLLALGGAIPAGCSRVAGRGGELAVGKPNLFIGTGGHGHTFPGASLPFGMAQLSPDTNTHGWDACSGYHQKDGSIMGFSHTHLSGTGIGDMLDILVVPTRRELNLEPGTIEKPAEGYRQRYSDEHAEPGYYRVKLETGVLAELTVTERCG
;
A
#
# COMPACT_ATOMS: atom_id res chain seq x y z
N MET A 1 40.76 -9.58 31.71
CA MET A 1 39.54 -10.28 31.25
C MET A 1 39.09 -9.57 29.98
N ILE A 2 39.44 -10.11 28.81
CA ILE A 2 39.21 -9.43 27.52
C ILE A 2 37.86 -9.93 26.96
N THR A 3 36.89 -9.02 26.85
CA THR A 3 35.58 -9.29 26.28
C THR A 3 35.63 -9.09 24.77
N THR A 4 35.73 -10.18 24.01
CA THR A 4 35.73 -10.16 22.54
C THR A 4 34.31 -9.97 22.03
N SER A 5 34.07 -8.91 21.25
CA SER A 5 32.74 -8.59 20.69
C SER A 5 32.52 -9.27 19.33
N ARG A 6 31.27 -9.62 19.03
CA ARG A 6 30.80 -10.23 17.76
C ARG A 6 31.25 -9.46 16.50
N ARG A 7 31.51 -8.15 16.63
CA ARG A 7 32.06 -7.30 15.56
C ARG A 7 33.53 -7.58 15.24
N GLN A 8 34.33 -8.00 16.21
CA GLN A 8 35.75 -8.33 16.00
C GLN A 8 35.91 -9.70 15.30
N LEU A 9 34.96 -10.62 15.52
CA LEU A 9 34.97 -11.94 14.88
C LEU A 9 34.65 -11.86 13.38
N LEU A 10 33.80 -10.91 12.96
CA LEU A 10 33.40 -10.73 11.55
C LEU A 10 34.41 -9.91 10.73
N GLY A 11 35.30 -9.15 11.37
CA GLY A 11 36.36 -8.39 10.69
C GLY A 11 37.58 -9.22 10.29
N ALA A 12 37.77 -10.40 10.88
CA ALA A 12 38.98 -11.21 10.72
C ALA A 12 38.95 -12.20 9.54
N THR A 13 37.81 -12.40 8.87
CA THR A 13 37.65 -13.38 7.77
C THR A 13 37.88 -12.80 6.37
N GLY A 14 38.25 -11.53 6.24
CA GLY A 14 38.30 -10.83 4.95
C GLY A 14 39.64 -10.81 4.21
N LEU A 15 40.70 -11.47 4.68
CA LEU A 15 42.05 -11.25 4.16
C LEU A 15 42.86 -12.54 4.01
N LEU A 16 42.50 -13.42 3.06
CA LEU A 16 43.40 -14.47 2.53
C LEU A 16 42.80 -15.12 1.26
N ALA A 17 43.01 -14.48 0.11
CA ALA A 17 43.00 -15.14 -1.21
C ALA A 17 43.70 -14.26 -2.26
N LEU A 18 45.01 -14.05 -2.09
CA LEU A 18 45.90 -13.59 -3.18
C LEU A 18 46.67 -14.82 -3.67
N GLY A 19 46.46 -15.21 -4.93
CA GLY A 19 47.34 -16.14 -5.65
C GLY A 19 46.61 -17.25 -6.40
N GLY A 20 46.21 -16.97 -7.65
CA GLY A 20 45.70 -18.00 -8.55
C GLY A 20 45.38 -17.45 -9.94
N ALA A 21 46.34 -17.62 -10.86
CA ALA A 21 46.30 -17.56 -12.32
C ALA A 21 45.07 -16.90 -13.01
N ILE A 22 45.34 -15.82 -13.76
CA ILE A 22 44.38 -15.19 -14.68
C ILE A 22 44.33 -16.02 -15.98
N PRO A 23 43.20 -16.66 -16.35
CA PRO A 23 42.99 -17.01 -17.74
C PRO A 23 42.56 -15.74 -18.48
N ALA A 24 43.43 -15.29 -19.40
CA ALA A 24 43.09 -14.26 -20.36
C ALA A 24 42.00 -14.80 -21.31
N GLY A 25 40.73 -14.58 -20.98
CA GLY A 25 39.62 -15.06 -21.80
C GLY A 25 38.21 -14.70 -21.34
N CYS A 26 38.03 -13.85 -20.32
CA CYS A 26 36.70 -13.36 -19.97
C CYS A 26 36.54 -11.96 -20.56
N SER A 27 36.00 -11.89 -21.78
CA SER A 27 35.44 -10.65 -22.30
C SER A 27 34.45 -10.13 -21.26
N ARG A 28 34.78 -9.01 -20.61
CA ARG A 28 33.81 -8.25 -19.85
C ARG A 28 32.72 -7.86 -20.85
N VAL A 29 31.61 -8.58 -20.84
CA VAL A 29 30.35 -7.99 -21.23
C VAL A 29 30.21 -6.84 -20.26
N ALA A 30 30.57 -5.64 -20.72
CA ALA A 30 30.10 -4.42 -20.11
C ALA A 30 28.59 -4.53 -20.21
N GLY A 31 27.97 -5.12 -19.18
CA GLY A 31 26.55 -5.01 -18.99
C GLY A 31 26.30 -3.53 -19.12
N ARG A 32 25.52 -3.14 -20.13
CA ARG A 32 24.90 -1.83 -20.14
C ARG A 32 24.04 -1.85 -18.88
N GLY A 33 24.64 -1.43 -17.76
CA GLY A 33 23.91 -1.01 -16.59
C GLY A 33 23.20 0.27 -16.97
N GLY A 34 22.23 0.15 -17.89
CA GLY A 34 21.08 1.01 -17.82
C GLY A 34 20.55 0.77 -16.43
N GLU A 35 20.60 1.82 -15.60
CA GLU A 35 19.71 1.96 -14.47
C GLU A 35 18.38 1.36 -14.93
N LEU A 36 17.99 0.21 -14.37
CA LEU A 36 16.67 -0.35 -14.65
C LEU A 36 15.74 0.82 -14.35
N ALA A 37 15.10 1.37 -15.37
CA ALA A 37 14.13 2.42 -15.17
C ALA A 37 13.00 1.76 -14.38
N VAL A 38 13.10 1.79 -13.06
CA VAL A 38 12.08 1.28 -12.17
C VAL A 38 10.89 2.19 -12.43
N GLY A 39 9.96 1.70 -13.25
CA GLY A 39 8.72 2.41 -13.54
C GLY A 39 8.04 2.75 -12.22
N LYS A 40 7.46 3.95 -12.14
CA LYS A 40 6.69 4.33 -10.95
C LYS A 40 5.55 3.31 -10.76
N PRO A 41 5.42 2.70 -9.58
CA PRO A 41 4.35 1.74 -9.34
C PRO A 41 3.00 2.45 -9.43
N ASN A 42 2.03 1.81 -10.09
CA ASN A 42 0.65 2.27 -10.14
C ASN A 42 -0.19 1.41 -9.17
N LEU A 43 -0.57 2.01 -8.04
CA LEU A 43 -1.28 1.33 -6.95
C LEU A 43 -2.75 1.03 -7.29
N PHE A 44 -3.28 1.57 -8.39
CA PHE A 44 -4.64 1.24 -8.85
C PHE A 44 -4.69 -0.06 -9.67
N ILE A 45 -3.55 -0.62 -10.07
CA ILE A 45 -3.53 -1.91 -10.78
C ILE A 45 -3.98 -3.01 -9.81
N GLY A 46 -5.02 -3.76 -10.22
CA GLY A 46 -5.62 -4.83 -9.40
C GLY A 46 -6.77 -4.38 -8.50
N THR A 47 -7.06 -3.07 -8.43
CA THR A 47 -8.17 -2.52 -7.63
C THR A 47 -9.53 -2.61 -8.35
N GLY A 48 -9.54 -3.10 -9.59
CA GLY A 48 -10.73 -3.42 -10.35
C GLY A 48 -10.68 -4.83 -10.92
N GLY A 49 -11.81 -5.30 -11.45
CA GLY A 49 -11.92 -6.70 -11.84
C GLY A 49 -11.79 -7.59 -10.61
N HIS A 50 -11.01 -8.66 -10.69
CA HIS A 50 -10.90 -9.66 -9.62
C HIS A 50 -9.50 -9.70 -8.98
N GLY A 51 -8.79 -8.56 -8.99
CA GLY A 51 -7.46 -8.47 -8.40
C GLY A 51 -7.49 -8.35 -6.88
N HIS A 52 -8.51 -7.66 -6.35
CA HIS A 52 -8.72 -7.44 -4.92
C HIS A 52 -7.49 -6.81 -4.23
N THR A 53 -6.83 -5.86 -4.88
CA THR A 53 -5.82 -5.02 -4.23
C THR A 53 -6.47 -3.74 -3.70
N PHE A 54 -5.74 -2.97 -2.89
CA PHE A 54 -6.20 -1.69 -2.36
C PHE A 54 -5.17 -0.59 -2.68
N PRO A 55 -5.59 0.67 -2.93
CA PRO A 55 -4.69 1.75 -3.32
C PRO A 55 -4.09 2.52 -2.13
N GLY A 56 -4.47 2.18 -0.90
CA GLY A 56 -4.06 2.89 0.31
C GLY A 56 -2.58 2.90 0.63
N ALA A 57 -2.22 3.73 1.61
CA ALA A 57 -0.87 3.88 2.10
C ALA A 57 -0.43 2.63 2.87
N SER A 58 0.68 2.02 2.44
CA SER A 58 1.36 0.94 3.16
C SER A 58 2.87 1.03 2.97
N LEU A 59 3.64 0.65 3.99
CA LEU A 59 5.07 0.39 3.86
C LEU A 59 5.30 -1.08 3.43
N PRO A 60 6.44 -1.41 2.80
CA PRO A 60 6.79 -2.80 2.55
C PRO A 60 6.71 -3.63 3.83
N PHE A 61 5.80 -4.61 3.85
CA PHE A 61 5.54 -5.48 5.01
C PHE A 61 5.06 -4.74 6.28
N GLY A 62 4.47 -3.55 6.11
CA GLY A 62 3.88 -2.78 7.20
C GLY A 62 2.62 -3.45 7.77
N MET A 63 2.39 -3.27 9.07
CA MET A 63 1.20 -3.74 9.77
C MET A 63 -0.01 -2.83 9.50
N ALA A 64 0.22 -1.51 9.38
CA ALA A 64 -0.82 -0.56 9.04
C ALA A 64 -0.97 -0.45 7.52
N GLN A 65 -2.21 -0.51 7.05
CA GLN A 65 -2.59 -0.45 5.64
C GLN A 65 -3.77 0.52 5.56
N LEU A 66 -3.49 1.82 5.56
CA LEU A 66 -4.51 2.85 5.65
C LEU A 66 -5.08 3.13 4.26
N SER A 67 -6.32 2.69 3.99
CA SER A 67 -6.90 2.68 2.64
C SER A 67 -8.37 3.09 2.63
N PRO A 68 -8.87 3.67 1.51
CA PRO A 68 -10.31 3.86 1.30
C PRO A 68 -11.09 2.55 1.25
N ASP A 69 -12.26 2.54 1.88
CA ASP A 69 -13.25 1.49 1.74
C ASP A 69 -14.40 1.96 0.85
N THR A 70 -14.60 1.35 -0.31
CA THR A 70 -15.77 1.58 -1.16
C THR A 70 -16.90 0.59 -0.86
N ASN A 71 -16.60 -0.61 -0.37
CA ASN A 71 -17.61 -1.59 0.01
C ASN A 71 -17.05 -2.63 0.97
N THR A 72 -17.90 -3.22 1.80
CA THR A 72 -17.56 -4.28 2.77
C THR A 72 -18.33 -5.58 2.50
N HIS A 73 -19.13 -5.61 1.43
CA HIS A 73 -20.02 -6.72 1.12
C HIS A 73 -19.81 -7.25 -0.29
N GLY A 74 -19.78 -8.58 -0.42
CA GLY A 74 -19.62 -9.27 -1.69
C GLY A 74 -18.19 -9.68 -1.98
N TRP A 75 -18.02 -10.48 -3.03
CA TRP A 75 -16.73 -11.09 -3.37
C TRP A 75 -15.74 -10.08 -3.95
N ASP A 76 -16.19 -9.13 -4.76
CA ASP A 76 -15.30 -8.11 -5.33
C ASP A 76 -14.77 -7.11 -4.28
N ALA A 77 -15.34 -7.12 -3.07
CA ALA A 77 -14.99 -6.21 -1.96
C ALA A 77 -13.97 -6.81 -0.97
N CYS A 78 -13.22 -7.86 -1.36
CA CYS A 78 -12.31 -8.55 -0.44
C CYS A 78 -11.24 -7.62 0.18
N SER A 79 -10.81 -6.59 -0.54
CA SER A 79 -9.83 -5.61 -0.08
C SER A 79 -10.44 -4.30 0.39
N GLY A 80 -11.76 -4.23 0.59
CA GLY A 80 -12.47 -3.00 0.96
C GLY A 80 -12.66 -1.99 -0.17
N TYR A 81 -11.85 -2.05 -1.23
CA TYR A 81 -11.87 -1.10 -2.35
C TYR A 81 -12.11 -1.78 -3.70
N HIS A 82 -13.01 -1.20 -4.48
CA HIS A 82 -13.19 -1.53 -5.88
C HIS A 82 -13.41 -0.27 -6.74
N GLN A 83 -12.58 -0.10 -7.77
CA GLN A 83 -12.49 1.18 -8.54
C GLN A 83 -13.79 1.62 -9.23
N LYS A 84 -14.78 0.73 -9.39
CA LYS A 84 -16.06 1.02 -10.08
C LYS A 84 -17.18 1.48 -9.15
N ASP A 85 -16.98 1.43 -7.83
CA ASP A 85 -18.04 1.69 -6.86
C ASP A 85 -18.41 3.17 -6.76
N GLY A 86 -17.47 4.07 -7.10
CA GLY A 86 -17.74 5.51 -7.25
C GLY A 86 -18.15 6.27 -5.97
N SER A 87 -18.11 5.61 -4.81
CA SER A 87 -18.30 6.22 -3.49
C SER A 87 -17.46 5.50 -2.43
N ILE A 88 -17.01 6.25 -1.42
CA ILE A 88 -16.21 5.76 -0.29
C ILE A 88 -17.06 5.85 0.97
N MET A 89 -17.03 4.79 1.78
CA MET A 89 -17.59 4.74 3.14
C MET A 89 -16.70 5.51 4.11
N GLY A 90 -15.39 5.26 4.07
CA GLY A 90 -14.39 5.91 4.92
C GLY A 90 -13.01 5.33 4.66
N PHE A 91 -12.14 5.42 5.66
CA PHE A 91 -10.77 4.91 5.60
C PHE A 91 -10.51 4.00 6.81
N SER A 92 -10.21 2.73 6.57
CA SER A 92 -9.89 1.75 7.62
C SER A 92 -8.39 1.46 7.68
N HIS A 93 -7.94 0.84 8.77
CA HIS A 93 -6.51 0.74 9.11
C HIS A 93 -5.86 -0.58 8.70
N THR A 94 -6.66 -1.59 8.37
CA THR A 94 -6.21 -2.97 8.12
C THR A 94 -6.88 -3.50 6.86
N HIS A 95 -6.10 -4.11 5.97
CA HIS A 95 -6.58 -4.60 4.68
C HIS A 95 -5.84 -5.86 4.24
N LEU A 96 -6.54 -6.74 3.54
CA LEU A 96 -5.93 -7.88 2.87
C LEU A 96 -5.78 -7.60 1.37
N SER A 97 -4.59 -7.85 0.82
CA SER A 97 -4.29 -7.63 -0.59
C SER A 97 -4.32 -8.95 -1.37
N GLY A 98 -5.22 -9.07 -2.33
CA GLY A 98 -5.30 -10.17 -3.29
C GLY A 98 -5.98 -11.43 -2.76
N THR A 99 -6.79 -11.31 -1.71
CA THR A 99 -7.51 -12.46 -1.13
C THR A 99 -8.80 -12.76 -1.90
N GLY A 100 -9.29 -14.00 -1.77
CA GLY A 100 -10.59 -14.42 -2.33
C GLY A 100 -11.74 -14.39 -1.32
N ILE A 101 -11.47 -13.94 -0.09
CA ILE A 101 -12.42 -13.74 1.00
C ILE A 101 -12.02 -12.43 1.70
N GLY A 102 -12.99 -11.59 2.02
CA GLY A 102 -12.80 -10.33 2.74
C GLY A 102 -12.75 -10.51 4.25
N ASP A 103 -11.90 -9.71 4.90
CA ASP A 103 -11.74 -9.57 6.36
C ASP A 103 -10.93 -8.29 6.64
N MET A 104 -10.61 -8.02 7.91
CA MET A 104 -9.93 -6.82 8.40
C MET A 104 -10.84 -5.59 8.32
N LEU A 105 -10.60 -4.62 7.43
CA LEU A 105 -11.41 -3.39 7.29
C LEU A 105 -11.71 -2.72 8.65
N ASP A 106 -10.76 -2.81 9.58
CA ASP A 106 -10.98 -2.44 10.98
C ASP A 106 -10.75 -0.96 11.20
N ILE A 107 -11.52 -0.37 12.13
CA ILE A 107 -11.39 1.03 12.57
C ILE A 107 -11.64 1.98 11.39
N LEU A 108 -12.89 2.05 10.96
CA LEU A 108 -13.33 2.97 9.90
C LEU A 108 -13.39 4.41 10.39
N VAL A 109 -12.63 5.30 9.76
CA VAL A 109 -12.67 6.75 10.00
C VAL A 109 -13.39 7.43 8.85
N VAL A 110 -14.45 8.19 9.17
CA VAL A 110 -15.29 8.88 8.20
C VAL A 110 -15.18 10.39 8.39
N PRO A 111 -14.32 11.09 7.64
CA PRO A 111 -14.27 12.54 7.71
C PRO A 111 -15.44 13.13 6.93
N THR A 112 -16.28 13.93 7.58
CA THR A 112 -17.44 14.54 6.93
C THR A 112 -17.75 15.93 7.50
N ARG A 113 -18.36 16.76 6.66
CA ARG A 113 -18.95 18.06 7.02
C ARG A 113 -20.48 18.03 6.99
N ARG A 114 -21.08 16.87 6.69
CA ARG A 114 -22.53 16.65 6.71
C ARG A 114 -23.01 16.47 8.14
N GLU A 115 -24.32 16.50 8.30
CA GLU A 115 -24.96 16.04 9.53
C GLU A 115 -24.56 14.59 9.83
N LEU A 116 -24.51 14.26 11.13
CA LEU A 116 -24.14 12.92 11.58
C LEU A 116 -25.17 11.91 11.06
N ASN A 117 -24.69 10.95 10.27
CA ASN A 117 -25.44 9.78 9.86
C ASN A 117 -24.62 8.54 10.23
N LEU A 118 -25.26 7.57 10.87
CA LEU A 118 -24.61 6.34 11.32
C LEU A 118 -24.76 5.20 10.31
N GLU A 119 -25.60 5.38 9.29
CA GLU A 119 -25.81 4.41 8.23
C GLU A 119 -24.93 4.74 7.01
N PRO A 120 -24.27 3.76 6.39
CA PRO A 120 -23.41 4.01 5.23
C PRO A 120 -24.19 4.46 4.00
N GLY A 121 -25.43 3.98 3.83
CA GLY A 121 -26.15 4.03 2.55
C GLY A 121 -25.63 2.97 1.56
N THR A 122 -26.27 2.87 0.39
CA THR A 122 -25.87 1.90 -0.65
C THR A 122 -24.95 2.54 -1.69
N ILE A 123 -24.32 1.73 -2.55
CA ILE A 123 -23.51 2.20 -3.67
C ILE A 123 -24.37 2.99 -4.67
N GLU A 124 -25.60 2.55 -4.91
CA GLU A 124 -26.55 3.21 -5.82
C GLU A 124 -27.07 4.52 -5.24
N LYS A 125 -27.18 4.59 -3.91
CA LYS A 125 -27.74 5.72 -3.17
C LYS A 125 -26.83 6.21 -2.04
N PRO A 126 -25.62 6.70 -2.35
CA PRO A 126 -24.65 7.08 -1.33
C PRO A 126 -25.12 8.27 -0.47
N ALA A 127 -26.00 9.14 -1.02
CA ALA A 127 -26.53 10.30 -0.31
C ALA A 127 -27.57 9.96 0.77
N GLU A 128 -28.08 8.73 0.84
CA GLU A 128 -28.95 8.28 1.95
C GLU A 128 -28.16 8.02 3.24
N GLY A 129 -26.82 7.94 3.16
CA GLY A 129 -25.93 7.61 4.27
C GLY A 129 -24.72 8.52 4.40
N TYR A 130 -23.69 8.05 5.13
CA TYR A 130 -22.41 8.75 5.27
C TYR A 130 -21.44 8.53 4.11
N ARG A 131 -21.73 7.63 3.15
CA ARG A 131 -20.93 7.45 1.93
C ARG A 131 -20.75 8.77 1.19
N GLN A 132 -19.57 8.93 0.62
CA GLN A 132 -19.19 10.14 -0.10
C GLN A 132 -18.71 9.78 -1.50
N ARG A 133 -19.27 10.44 -2.51
CA ARG A 133 -18.62 10.49 -3.82
C ARG A 133 -17.30 11.25 -3.70
N TYR A 134 -16.42 10.99 -4.64
CA TYR A 134 -15.08 11.55 -4.61
C TYR A 134 -14.58 11.92 -6.01
N SER A 135 -13.51 12.70 -6.02
CA SER A 135 -12.81 13.14 -7.22
C SER A 135 -11.32 13.30 -6.91
N ASP A 136 -10.51 13.44 -7.95
CA ASP A 136 -9.09 13.76 -7.81
C ASP A 136 -8.38 12.76 -6.87
N GLU A 137 -8.49 11.47 -7.15
CA GLU A 137 -7.88 10.40 -6.36
C GLU A 137 -6.43 10.18 -6.78
N HIS A 138 -5.53 10.05 -5.80
CA HIS A 138 -4.11 9.87 -6.02
C HIS A 138 -3.51 8.87 -5.03
N ALA A 139 -2.63 8.00 -5.52
CA ALA A 139 -1.96 6.99 -4.72
C ALA A 139 -0.52 6.79 -5.20
N GLU A 140 0.40 6.73 -4.25
CA GLU A 140 1.81 6.37 -4.44
C GLU A 140 2.34 5.61 -3.22
N PRO A 141 3.49 4.92 -3.29
CA PRO A 141 3.97 4.13 -2.15
C PRO A 141 4.05 4.93 -0.85
N GLY A 142 3.30 4.50 0.16
CA GLY A 142 3.24 5.15 1.48
C GLY A 142 2.31 6.37 1.58
N TYR A 143 1.56 6.72 0.52
CA TYR A 143 0.67 7.89 0.52
C TYR A 143 -0.59 7.67 -0.33
N TYR A 144 -1.73 8.11 0.20
CA TYR A 144 -2.99 8.16 -0.53
C TYR A 144 -3.70 9.49 -0.27
N ARG A 145 -4.34 10.05 -1.30
CA ARG A 145 -5.11 11.29 -1.23
C ARG A 145 -6.39 11.20 -2.05
N VAL A 146 -7.47 11.75 -1.53
CA VAL A 146 -8.72 11.90 -2.28
C VAL A 146 -9.50 13.14 -1.87
N LYS A 147 -10.19 13.77 -2.82
CA LYS A 147 -11.13 14.87 -2.54
C LYS A 147 -12.55 14.34 -2.44
N LEU A 148 -13.14 14.46 -1.26
CA LEU A 148 -14.53 14.06 -0.99
C LEU A 148 -15.51 15.15 -1.42
N GLU A 149 -16.72 14.75 -1.81
CA GLU A 149 -17.77 15.68 -2.25
C GLU A 149 -18.23 16.66 -1.15
N THR A 150 -17.93 16.37 0.11
CA THR A 150 -18.18 17.28 1.24
C THR A 150 -17.20 18.46 1.29
N GLY A 151 -16.21 18.49 0.40
CA GLY A 151 -15.15 19.51 0.37
C GLY A 151 -13.97 19.19 1.27
N VAL A 152 -13.95 18.01 1.90
CA VAL A 152 -12.79 17.52 2.67
C VAL A 152 -11.76 16.93 1.71
N LEU A 153 -10.50 17.33 1.90
CA LEU A 153 -9.34 16.65 1.32
C LEU A 153 -8.82 15.65 2.37
N ALA A 154 -8.87 14.36 2.06
CA ALA A 154 -8.34 13.31 2.93
C ALA A 154 -6.96 12.88 2.43
N GLU A 155 -6.00 12.82 3.36
CA GLU A 155 -4.61 12.43 3.11
C GLU A 155 -4.21 11.37 4.14
N LEU A 156 -3.62 10.28 3.66
CA LEU A 156 -3.27 9.10 4.45
C LEU A 156 -1.79 8.80 4.24
N THR A 157 -1.06 8.52 5.32
CA THR A 157 0.31 7.99 5.27
C THR A 157 0.51 7.05 6.43
N VAL A 158 1.58 6.25 6.40
CA VAL A 158 1.81 5.21 7.42
C VAL A 158 3.27 5.14 7.84
N THR A 159 3.46 4.65 9.06
CA THR A 159 4.69 4.04 9.56
C THR A 159 4.51 2.52 9.60
N GLU A 160 5.45 1.78 10.17
CA GLU A 160 5.34 0.31 10.26
C GLU A 160 4.06 -0.17 10.95
N ARG A 161 3.54 0.57 11.94
CA ARG A 161 2.44 0.13 12.82
C ARG A 161 1.42 1.21 13.16
N CYS A 162 1.54 2.40 12.58
CA CYS A 162 0.64 3.52 12.80
C CYS A 162 0.31 4.18 11.46
N GLY A 163 -0.87 4.77 11.37
CA GLY A 163 -1.37 5.56 10.25
C GLY A 163 -2.41 6.53 10.77
#